data_AF-A0A3S4QLJ2-F1
#
_entry.id   AF-A0A3S4QLJ2-F1
#
_cell.length_a   1.000
_cell.length_b   1.000
_cell.length_c   1.000
_cell.angle_alpha   90.00
_cell.angle_beta   90.00
_cell.angle_gamma   90.00
#
_symmetry.space_group_name_H-M   'P 1'
#
loop_
_entity.id
_entity.type
_entity.pdbx_description
1 polymer ?
#
loop_
_entity_poly.entity_id
_entity_poly.type
_entity_poly.pdbx_seq_one_letter_code
_entity_poly.pdbx_strand_id
1 'polypeptide(L)'
;MIGVAFNFTFNNGPHLAAKWFKNNEASTVLGITSCSTALGSSVAYFLPTIFENFKNEADVEIGLKYLSIVVAFTSTFVFILIVAFVEKRPQKAANFADCCRSEIMEKSEINLSQLLKNRNYILVGIVLLISNVVSITLNILLNQIFFETFADATTVTTISGIVYNISSVIGCLMFPMILDKTKRYRLMIYGTYLSAFLSSLLFMIVLWLKLPIFIYGTISFFSLLISGQQMVLMDLIVELTYPYPEGTSVGLAY
;
A
#
# COMPACT_ATOMS: atom_id res chain seq x y z
N MET A 1 -5.24 20.75 3.38
CA MET A 1 -4.64 20.71 2.03
C MET A 1 -3.81 19.46 1.78
N ILE A 2 -2.95 19.01 2.70
CA ILE A 2 -2.12 17.79 2.54
C ILE A 2 -2.95 16.54 2.17
N GLY A 3 -4.08 16.30 2.86
CA GLY A 3 -4.93 15.13 2.58
C GLY A 3 -5.55 15.10 1.18
N VAL A 4 -5.78 16.27 0.56
CA VAL A 4 -6.30 16.34 -0.82
C VAL A 4 -5.18 15.99 -1.81
N ALA A 5 -3.99 16.58 -1.63
CA ALA A 5 -2.81 16.27 -2.45
C ALA A 5 -2.38 14.79 -2.34
N PHE A 6 -2.52 14.19 -1.15
CA PHE A 6 -2.25 12.77 -0.93
C PHE A 6 -3.15 11.87 -1.79
N ASN A 7 -4.46 12.12 -1.81
CA ASN A 7 -5.40 11.34 -2.63
C ASN A 7 -5.07 11.43 -4.12
N PHE A 8 -4.74 12.62 -4.63
CA PHE A 8 -4.35 12.77 -6.04
C PHE A 8 -3.05 12.04 -6.37
N THR A 9 -2.05 12.12 -5.50
CA THR A 9 -0.76 11.45 -5.73
C THR A 9 -0.90 9.93 -5.72
N PHE A 10 -1.70 9.41 -4.79
CA PHE A 10 -1.93 7.97 -4.66
C PHE A 10 -2.72 7.40 -5.85
N ASN A 11 -3.75 8.10 -6.33
CA ASN A 11 -4.58 7.65 -7.46
C ASN A 11 -3.87 7.78 -8.83
N ASN A 12 -2.84 8.62 -8.93
CA ASN A 12 -2.06 8.75 -10.17
C ASN A 12 -1.20 7.50 -10.48
N GLY A 13 -0.77 6.74 -9.47
CA GLY A 13 0.07 5.55 -9.65
C GLY A 13 -0.58 4.49 -10.56
N PRO A 14 -1.79 4.00 -10.23
CA PRO A 14 -2.53 3.05 -11.07
C PRO A 14 -2.83 3.59 -12.47
N HIS A 15 -3.17 4.88 -12.60
CA HIS A 15 -3.46 5.49 -13.90
C HIS A 15 -2.23 5.62 -14.79
N LEU A 16 -1.07 5.91 -14.21
CA LEU A 16 0.20 5.97 -14.93
C LEU A 16 0.67 4.56 -15.32
N ALA A 17 0.56 3.60 -14.40
CA ALA A 17 0.88 2.19 -14.63
C ALA A 17 0.07 1.63 -15.83
N ALA A 18 -1.23 1.86 -15.83
CA ALA A 18 -2.15 1.38 -16.87
C ALA A 18 -1.90 2.00 -18.27
N LYS A 19 -1.36 3.22 -18.33
CA LYS A 19 -1.10 3.93 -19.60
C LYS A 19 0.31 3.73 -20.15
N TRP A 20 1.28 3.43 -19.30
CA TRP A 20 2.69 3.36 -19.68
C TRP A 20 3.23 1.92 -19.75
N PHE A 21 2.58 0.96 -19.07
CA PHE A 21 3.09 -0.40 -18.93
C PHE A 21 2.05 -1.43 -19.39
N LYS A 22 2.51 -2.59 -19.87
CA LYS A 22 1.61 -3.68 -20.31
C LYS A 22 0.86 -4.27 -19.11
N ASN A 23 -0.31 -4.87 -19.30
CA ASN A 23 -1.09 -5.50 -18.21
C ASN A 23 -0.27 -6.48 -17.35
N ASN A 24 0.68 -7.19 -17.93
CA ASN A 24 1.57 -8.13 -17.21
C ASN A 24 2.68 -7.44 -16.40
N GLU A 25 2.91 -6.15 -16.64
CA GLU A 25 3.89 -5.30 -15.93
C GLU A 25 3.20 -4.29 -14.99
N ALA A 26 1.91 -4.01 -15.19
CA ALA A 26 1.11 -3.09 -14.38
C ALA A 26 1.07 -3.52 -12.90
N SER A 27 0.87 -4.81 -12.61
CA SER A 27 0.92 -5.38 -11.26
C SER A 27 2.29 -5.22 -10.60
N THR A 28 3.37 -5.34 -11.39
CA THR A 28 4.74 -5.14 -10.90
C THR A 28 4.99 -3.67 -10.57
N VAL A 29 4.50 -2.74 -11.40
CA VAL A 29 4.61 -1.29 -11.17
C VAL A 29 3.81 -0.84 -9.94
N LEU A 30 2.59 -1.39 -9.76
CA LEU A 30 1.79 -1.18 -8.56
C LEU A 30 2.51 -1.69 -7.31
N GLY A 31 3.07 -2.91 -7.38
CA GLY A 31 3.91 -3.47 -6.32
C GLY A 31 5.09 -2.56 -5.96
N ILE A 32 5.85 -2.08 -6.95
CA ILE A 32 6.98 -1.15 -6.74
C ILE A 32 6.51 0.17 -6.10
N THR A 33 5.35 0.68 -6.51
CA THR A 33 4.76 1.91 -5.95
C THR A 33 4.40 1.73 -4.47
N SER A 34 3.77 0.59 -4.14
CA SER A 34 3.45 0.23 -2.75
C SER A 34 4.71 -0.02 -1.92
N CYS A 35 5.73 -0.68 -2.47
CA CYS A 35 7.04 -0.84 -1.83
C CYS A 35 7.68 0.50 -1.49
N SER A 36 7.62 1.47 -2.41
CA SER A 36 8.18 2.82 -2.18
C SER A 36 7.48 3.52 -1.02
N THR A 37 6.16 3.35 -0.89
CA THR A 37 5.38 3.90 0.22
C THR A 37 5.77 3.25 1.55
N ALA A 38 5.92 1.93 1.59
CA ALA A 38 6.34 1.19 2.78
C ALA A 38 7.79 1.53 3.22
N LEU A 39 8.69 1.77 2.26
CA LEU A 39 10.05 2.24 2.55
C LEU A 39 10.03 3.66 3.14
N GLY A 40 9.22 4.57 2.58
CA GLY A 40 9.03 5.91 3.13
C GLY A 40 8.50 5.88 4.57
N SER A 41 7.50 5.04 4.83
CA SER A 41 6.99 4.81 6.19
C SER A 41 8.06 4.26 7.14
N SER A 42 8.91 3.32 6.69
CA SER A 42 10.02 2.81 7.50
C SER A 42 10.96 3.92 7.96
N VAL A 43 11.32 4.84 7.06
CA VAL A 43 12.16 6.00 7.39
C VAL A 43 11.44 6.92 8.38
N ALA A 44 10.12 7.09 8.23
CA ALA A 44 9.30 7.85 9.18
C ALA A 44 9.30 7.25 10.59
N TYR A 45 9.27 5.91 10.72
CA TYR A 45 9.41 5.25 12.02
C TYR A 45 10.79 5.44 12.66
N PHE A 46 11.83 5.75 11.87
CA PHE A 46 13.16 6.05 12.38
C PHE A 46 13.32 7.50 12.86
N LEU A 47 12.37 8.41 12.57
CA LEU A 47 12.47 9.79 13.02
C LEU A 47 12.49 9.90 14.55
N PRO A 48 11.55 9.31 15.31
CA PRO A 48 11.49 9.48 16.76
C PRO A 48 12.77 9.10 17.50
N THR A 49 13.53 8.10 17.05
CA THR A 49 14.79 7.68 17.67
C THR A 49 15.92 8.71 17.50
N ILE A 50 15.87 9.55 16.46
CA ILE A 50 16.81 10.66 16.28
C ILE A 50 16.48 11.81 17.26
N PHE A 51 15.21 11.97 17.63
CA PHE A 51 14.73 13.05 18.51
C PHE A 51 14.64 12.66 20.00
N GLU A 52 14.96 11.41 20.39
CA GLU A 52 14.92 10.94 21.79
C GLU A 52 15.76 11.78 22.78
N ASN A 53 16.71 12.59 22.27
CA ASN A 53 17.56 13.45 23.08
C ASN A 53 16.96 14.84 23.40
N PHE A 54 15.82 15.22 22.82
CA PHE A 54 15.22 16.54 23.03
C PHE A 54 14.21 16.50 24.18
N LYS A 55 14.62 17.00 25.36
CA LYS A 55 13.79 17.02 26.58
C LYS A 55 12.98 18.31 26.77
N ASN A 56 13.26 19.38 26.02
CA ASN A 56 12.57 20.66 26.14
C ASN A 56 11.56 20.87 25.00
N GLU A 57 10.43 21.51 25.29
CA GLU A 57 9.41 21.87 24.28
C GLU A 57 9.99 22.74 23.14
N ALA A 58 10.92 23.65 23.45
CA ALA A 58 11.60 24.48 22.45
C ALA A 58 12.43 23.65 21.46
N ASP A 59 13.06 22.58 21.94
CA ASP A 59 13.87 21.71 21.11
C ASP A 59 13.00 20.82 20.20
N VAL A 60 11.83 20.40 20.70
CA VAL A 60 10.82 19.66 19.91
C VAL A 60 10.24 20.54 18.80
N GLU A 61 9.96 21.81 19.07
CA GLU A 61 9.47 22.75 18.06
C GLU A 61 10.50 22.97 16.94
N ILE A 62 11.78 23.14 17.31
CA ILE A 62 12.89 23.27 16.35
C ILE A 62 13.04 21.99 15.53
N GLY A 63 12.96 20.82 16.17
CA GLY A 63 13.00 19.53 15.50
C GLY A 63 11.86 19.34 14.49
N LEU A 64 10.63 19.67 14.88
CA LEU A 64 9.46 19.60 13.99
C LEU A 64 9.60 20.56 12.79
N LYS A 65 10.07 21.79 13.05
CA LYS A 65 10.33 22.78 11.98
C LYS A 65 11.39 22.28 11.01
N TYR A 66 12.48 21.71 11.51
CA TYR A 66 13.54 21.15 10.68
C TYR A 66 13.02 19.99 9.82
N LEU A 67 12.24 19.06 10.40
CA LEU A 67 11.59 17.98 9.67
C LEU A 67 10.66 18.50 8.57
N SER A 68 9.84 19.50 8.89
CA SER A 68 8.93 20.10 7.92
C SER A 68 9.69 20.72 6.74
N ILE A 69 10.81 21.40 7.01
CA ILE A 69 11.68 21.98 5.98
C ILE A 69 12.31 20.88 5.11
N VAL A 70 12.83 19.81 5.71
CA VAL A 70 13.41 18.68 4.97
C VAL A 70 12.37 18.02 4.08
N VAL A 71 11.15 17.78 4.58
CA VAL A 71 10.05 17.21 3.80
C VAL A 71 9.64 18.15 2.67
N ALA A 72 9.54 19.45 2.93
CA ALA A 72 9.21 20.45 1.91
C ALA A 72 10.28 20.51 0.81
N PHE A 73 11.56 20.51 1.18
CA PHE A 73 12.67 20.51 0.24
C PHE A 73 12.67 19.24 -0.61
N THR A 74 12.55 18.07 0.03
CA THR A 74 12.52 16.77 -0.66
C THR A 74 11.33 16.69 -1.63
N SER A 75 10.15 17.11 -1.20
CA SER A 75 8.94 17.15 -2.04
C SER A 75 9.11 18.09 -3.25
N THR A 76 9.67 19.28 -3.03
CA THR A 76 9.93 20.26 -4.10
C THR A 76 10.97 19.73 -5.09
N PHE A 77 12.02 19.07 -4.60
CA PHE A 77 13.05 18.46 -5.42
C PHE A 77 12.47 17.33 -6.30
N VAL A 78 11.67 16.43 -5.70
CA VAL A 78 10.96 15.37 -6.45
C VAL A 78 10.02 15.97 -7.49
N PHE A 79 9.29 17.05 -7.15
CA PHE A 79 8.42 17.74 -8.10
C PHE A 79 9.20 18.30 -9.30
N ILE A 80 10.35 18.94 -9.06
CA ILE A 80 11.23 19.45 -10.13
C ILE A 80 11.71 18.29 -11.01
N LEU A 81 12.12 17.17 -10.41
CA LEU A 81 12.54 15.98 -11.16
C LEU A 81 11.41 15.42 -12.02
N ILE A 82 10.19 15.33 -11.48
CA ILE A 82 9.02 14.88 -12.25
C ILE A 82 8.79 15.81 -13.44
N VAL A 83 8.80 17.13 -13.24
CA VAL A 83 8.60 18.10 -14.33
C VAL A 83 9.73 18.05 -15.37
N ALA A 84 10.97 17.78 -14.95
CA ALA A 84 12.13 17.74 -15.83
C ALA A 84 12.23 16.43 -16.64
N PHE A 85 11.89 15.29 -16.04
CA PHE A 85 12.13 13.96 -16.62
C PHE A 85 10.87 13.26 -17.13
N VAL A 86 9.68 13.57 -16.59
CA VAL A 86 8.44 12.93 -17.04
C VAL A 86 7.93 13.66 -18.27
N GLU A 87 8.20 13.09 -19.45
CA GLU A 87 7.63 13.57 -20.70
C GLU A 87 6.09 13.51 -20.69
N LYS A 88 5.44 14.52 -21.29
CA LYS A 88 3.99 14.73 -21.26
C LYS A 88 3.15 13.53 -21.73
N ARG A 89 3.70 12.62 -22.54
CA ARG A 89 3.05 11.39 -23.02
C ARG A 89 4.10 10.34 -23.39
N PRO A 90 3.85 9.04 -23.18
CA PRO A 90 4.67 8.01 -23.79
C PRO A 90 4.48 8.05 -25.32
N GLN A 91 5.58 8.15 -26.07
CA GLN A 91 5.58 8.29 -27.54
C GLN A 91 5.07 7.05 -28.30
N LYS A 92 4.85 5.91 -27.63
CA LYS A 92 4.29 4.69 -28.22
C LYS A 92 3.23 4.10 -27.29
N ALA A 93 2.02 3.89 -27.82
CA ALA A 93 0.98 3.09 -27.18
C ALA A 93 1.53 1.68 -26.90
N ALA A 94 1.46 1.23 -25.65
CA ALA A 94 2.28 0.10 -25.19
C ALA A 94 1.80 -1.28 -25.70
N ASN A 95 0.56 -1.42 -26.21
CA ASN A 95 0.12 -2.64 -26.92
C ASN A 95 -1.30 -2.56 -27.53
N PHE A 96 -1.67 -3.58 -28.33
CA PHE A 96 -3.01 -3.88 -28.91
C PHE A 96 -4.22 -3.65 -27.97
N ALA A 97 -4.04 -3.75 -26.65
CA ALA A 97 -5.07 -3.47 -25.66
C ALA A 97 -5.54 -2.00 -25.69
N ASP A 98 -4.65 -1.05 -25.98
CA ASP A 98 -5.03 0.36 -26.18
C ASP A 98 -5.83 0.57 -27.46
N CYS A 99 -5.59 -0.24 -28.51
CA CYS A 99 -6.30 -0.16 -29.79
C CYS A 99 -7.75 -0.69 -29.66
N CYS A 100 -7.94 -1.76 -28.89
CA CYS A 100 -9.27 -2.30 -28.57
C CYS A 100 -9.99 -1.39 -27.53
N ARG A 101 -9.25 -0.82 -26.57
CA ARG A 101 -9.77 0.19 -25.61
C ARG A 101 -10.17 1.49 -26.30
N SER A 102 -9.42 1.96 -27.31
CA SER A 102 -9.78 3.15 -28.10
C SER A 102 -11.01 2.90 -28.97
N GLU A 103 -11.12 1.73 -29.61
CA GLU A 103 -12.31 1.34 -30.38
C GLU A 103 -13.58 1.25 -29.50
N ILE A 104 -13.45 0.81 -28.24
CA ILE A 104 -14.55 0.75 -27.28
C ILE A 104 -14.85 2.13 -26.67
N MET A 105 -13.83 2.98 -26.40
CA MET A 105 -14.04 4.38 -25.95
C MET A 105 -14.73 5.24 -27.01
N GLU A 106 -14.49 4.99 -28.30
CA GLU A 106 -15.22 5.67 -29.39
C GLU A 106 -16.65 5.16 -29.56
N LYS A 107 -16.93 3.89 -29.23
CA LYS A 107 -18.26 3.26 -29.42
C LYS A 107 -19.15 3.23 -28.17
N SER A 108 -18.59 3.36 -26.97
CA SER A 108 -19.34 3.27 -25.72
C SER A 108 -19.13 4.52 -24.88
N GLU A 109 -20.22 5.27 -24.67
CA GLU A 109 -20.34 6.11 -23.49
C GLU A 109 -20.10 5.20 -22.28
N ILE A 110 -18.96 5.35 -21.61
CA ILE A 110 -18.58 4.52 -20.47
C ILE A 110 -19.59 4.79 -19.34
N ASN A 111 -20.63 3.96 -19.27
CA ASN A 111 -21.63 4.03 -18.22
C ASN A 111 -21.03 3.49 -16.92
N LEU A 112 -20.39 4.36 -16.16
CA LEU A 112 -19.92 4.13 -14.78
C LEU A 112 -20.99 3.46 -13.89
N SER A 113 -22.27 3.78 -14.12
CA SER A 113 -23.41 3.16 -13.44
C SER A 113 -23.52 1.65 -13.68
N GLN A 114 -23.07 1.16 -14.84
CA GLN A 114 -23.10 -0.24 -15.21
C GLN A 114 -21.98 -1.04 -14.52
N LEU A 115 -20.85 -0.39 -14.22
CA LEU A 115 -19.77 -0.93 -13.39
C LEU A 115 -20.23 -1.11 -11.93
N LEU A 116 -20.85 -0.07 -11.37
CA LEU A 116 -21.42 -0.08 -10.02
C LEU A 116 -22.62 -1.02 -9.86
N LYS A 117 -23.19 -1.53 -10.96
CA LYS A 117 -24.26 -2.53 -10.95
C LYS A 117 -23.73 -3.97 -10.88
N ASN A 118 -22.43 -4.17 -11.12
CA ASN A 118 -21.82 -5.48 -11.05
C ASN A 118 -21.59 -5.90 -9.59
N ARG A 119 -22.36 -6.91 -9.15
CA ARG A 119 -22.30 -7.43 -7.77
C ARG A 119 -20.91 -7.94 -7.39
N ASN A 120 -20.15 -8.49 -8.34
CA ASN A 120 -18.80 -9.00 -8.08
C ASN A 120 -17.81 -7.85 -7.83
N TYR A 121 -17.94 -6.74 -8.57
CA TYR A 121 -17.12 -5.55 -8.38
C TYR A 121 -17.39 -4.90 -7.01
N ILE A 122 -18.66 -4.73 -6.65
CA ILE A 122 -19.04 -4.20 -5.32
C ILE A 122 -18.50 -5.10 -4.20
N LEU A 123 -18.66 -6.42 -4.34
CA LEU A 123 -18.21 -7.36 -3.31
C LEU A 123 -16.69 -7.28 -3.09
N VAL A 124 -15.91 -7.26 -4.17
CA VAL A 124 -14.44 -7.16 -4.08
C VAL A 124 -14.00 -5.77 -3.60
N GLY A 125 -14.67 -4.69 -4.02
CA GLY A 125 -14.42 -3.34 -3.52
C GLY A 125 -14.66 -3.22 -2.01
N ILE A 126 -15.78 -3.76 -1.50
CA ILE A 126 -16.06 -3.80 -0.06
C ILE A 126 -14.98 -4.58 0.69
N VAL A 127 -14.56 -5.75 0.17
CA VAL A 127 -13.50 -6.56 0.77
C VAL A 127 -12.18 -5.81 0.83
N LEU A 128 -11.85 -5.02 -0.19
CA LEU A 128 -10.67 -4.17 -0.22
C LEU A 128 -10.74 -3.03 0.77
N LEU A 129 -11.87 -2.33 0.85
CA LEU A 129 -12.07 -1.26 1.84
C LEU A 129 -11.96 -1.80 3.27
N ILE A 130 -12.60 -2.92 3.56
CA ILE A 130 -12.50 -3.58 4.87
C ILE A 130 -11.05 -3.96 5.17
N SER A 131 -10.35 -4.56 4.21
CA SER A 131 -8.95 -4.98 4.39
C SER A 131 -8.02 -3.78 4.63
N ASN A 132 -8.25 -2.65 3.95
CA ASN A 132 -7.52 -1.40 4.18
C ASN A 132 -7.80 -0.83 5.58
N VAL A 133 -9.07 -0.72 5.95
CA VAL A 133 -9.47 -0.19 7.28
C VAL A 133 -8.91 -1.05 8.40
N VAL A 134 -8.95 -2.38 8.26
CA VAL A 134 -8.36 -3.31 9.22
C VAL A 134 -6.85 -3.07 9.32
N SER A 135 -6.14 -2.92 8.20
CA SER A 135 -4.69 -2.68 8.19
C SER A 135 -4.30 -1.37 8.87
N ILE A 136 -5.07 -0.29 8.64
CA ILE A 136 -4.86 1.00 9.30
C ILE A 136 -5.14 0.90 10.79
N THR A 137 -6.27 0.29 11.16
CA THR A 137 -6.66 0.09 12.57
C THR A 137 -5.63 -0.72 13.32
N LEU A 138 -5.11 -1.79 12.71
CA LEU A 138 -4.07 -2.63 13.29
C LEU A 138 -2.79 -1.84 13.60
N ASN A 139 -2.34 -0.97 12.69
CA ASN A 139 -1.17 -0.12 12.94
C ASN A 139 -1.38 0.83 14.12
N ILE A 140 -2.57 1.45 14.22
CA ILE A 140 -2.91 2.34 15.34
C ILE A 140 -2.96 1.55 16.66
N LEU A 141 -3.62 0.40 16.65
CA LEU A 141 -3.79 -0.46 17.81
C LEU A 141 -2.45 -1.05 18.29
N LEU A 142 -1.58 -1.45 17.37
CA LEU A 142 -0.24 -1.95 17.69
C LEU A 142 0.56 -0.91 18.46
N ASN A 143 0.55 0.34 17.97
CA ASN A 143 1.22 1.44 18.65
C ASN A 143 0.68 1.58 20.08
N GLN A 144 -0.65 1.62 20.27
CA GLN A 144 -1.26 1.74 21.60
C GLN A 144 -0.88 0.59 22.55
N ILE A 145 -0.96 -0.67 22.08
CA ILE A 145 -0.63 -1.85 22.89
C ILE A 145 0.82 -1.81 23.38
N PHE A 146 1.76 -1.35 22.56
CA PHE A 146 3.17 -1.27 22.97
C PHE A 146 3.42 -0.20 24.04
N PHE A 147 2.73 0.94 23.95
CA PHE A 147 2.81 1.99 24.97
C PHE A 147 2.24 1.57 26.32
N GLU A 148 1.22 0.70 26.35
CA GLU A 148 0.66 0.20 27.62
C GLU A 148 1.45 -0.99 28.21
N THR A 149 2.11 -1.78 27.37
CA THR A 149 2.70 -3.07 27.79
C THR A 149 4.18 -2.99 28.17
N PHE A 150 4.94 -2.07 27.57
CA PHE A 150 6.41 -2.00 27.71
C PHE A 150 6.88 -0.65 28.27
N ALA A 151 7.85 -0.69 29.20
CA ALA A 151 8.49 0.51 29.73
C ALA A 151 9.36 1.21 28.66
N ASP A 152 10.03 0.44 27.80
CA ASP A 152 10.77 0.92 26.62
C ASP A 152 9.88 0.94 25.36
N ALA A 153 8.69 1.51 25.47
CA ALA A 153 7.70 1.50 24.40
C ALA A 153 8.19 2.15 23.09
N THR A 154 9.04 3.18 23.17
CA THR A 154 9.53 3.93 21.99
C THR A 154 10.41 3.06 21.08
N THR A 155 11.34 2.30 21.67
CA THR A 155 12.26 1.44 20.93
C THR A 155 11.54 0.23 20.35
N VAL A 156 10.69 -0.43 21.14
CA VAL A 156 9.90 -1.60 20.71
C VAL A 156 8.92 -1.21 19.59
N THR A 157 8.27 -0.06 19.68
CA THR A 157 7.35 0.44 18.64
C THR A 157 8.10 0.77 17.36
N THR A 158 9.25 1.44 17.47
CA THR A 158 10.07 1.80 16.30
C THR A 158 10.58 0.57 15.57
N ILE A 159 11.18 -0.38 16.29
CA ILE A 159 11.71 -1.62 15.70
C ILE A 159 10.57 -2.45 15.09
N SER A 160 9.44 -2.58 15.78
CA SER A 160 8.27 -3.30 15.26
C SER A 160 7.73 -2.65 13.98
N GLY A 161 7.64 -1.32 13.94
CA GLY A 161 7.20 -0.58 12.75
C GLY A 161 8.14 -0.77 11.56
N ILE A 162 9.45 -0.75 11.78
CA ILE A 162 10.45 -1.00 10.72
C ILE A 162 10.33 -2.44 10.19
N VAL A 163 10.27 -3.43 11.08
CA VAL A 163 10.12 -4.84 10.70
C VAL A 163 8.80 -5.07 9.95
N TYR A 164 7.71 -4.44 10.41
CA TYR A 164 6.42 -4.47 9.75
C TYR A 164 6.50 -3.97 8.31
N ASN A 165 7.09 -2.79 8.09
CA ASN A 165 7.18 -2.18 6.76
C ASN A 165 8.11 -2.93 5.82
N ILE A 166 9.29 -3.40 6.28
CA ILE A 166 10.21 -4.21 5.47
C ILE A 166 9.54 -5.51 5.03
N SER A 167 8.83 -6.17 5.94
CA SER A 167 8.11 -7.40 5.64
C SER A 167 6.96 -7.18 4.64
N SER A 168 6.28 -6.03 4.72
CA SER A 168 5.27 -5.60 3.75
C SER A 168 5.85 -5.44 2.34
N VAL A 169 7.06 -4.87 2.20
CA VAL A 169 7.76 -4.77 0.91
C VAL A 169 7.97 -6.15 0.29
N ILE A 170 8.41 -7.13 1.09
CA ILE A 170 8.61 -8.51 0.63
C ILE A 170 7.28 -9.13 0.20
N GLY A 171 6.21 -8.93 0.98
CA GLY A 171 4.86 -9.40 0.67
C GLY A 171 4.31 -8.83 -0.64
N CYS A 172 4.48 -7.54 -0.89
CA CYS A 172 4.03 -6.89 -2.13
C CYS A 172 4.68 -7.47 -3.39
N LEU A 173 5.91 -7.98 -3.31
CA LEU A 173 6.63 -8.51 -4.47
C LEU A 173 6.38 -10.01 -4.65
N MET A 174 6.38 -10.77 -3.55
CA MET A 174 6.28 -12.23 -3.60
C MET A 174 4.91 -12.72 -4.08
N PHE A 175 3.83 -12.16 -3.57
CA PHE A 175 2.48 -12.68 -3.84
C PHE A 175 2.02 -12.47 -5.28
N PRO A 176 2.23 -11.29 -5.92
CA PRO A 176 1.93 -11.12 -7.34
C PRO A 176 2.69 -12.11 -8.23
N MET A 177 4.00 -12.31 -7.98
CA MET A 177 4.79 -13.29 -8.74
C MET A 177 4.30 -14.73 -8.60
N ILE A 178 3.80 -15.12 -7.41
CA ILE A 178 3.19 -16.44 -7.18
C ILE A 178 1.84 -16.53 -7.89
N LEU A 179 1.06 -15.44 -7.89
CA LEU A 179 -0.24 -15.37 -8.55
C LEU A 179 -0.11 -15.51 -10.07
N ASP A 180 0.87 -14.83 -10.67
CA ASP A 180 1.15 -14.91 -12.11
C ASP A 180 1.40 -16.36 -12.57
N LYS A 181 2.09 -17.14 -11.73
CA LYS A 181 2.39 -18.55 -12.02
C LYS A 181 1.22 -19.48 -11.75
N THR A 182 0.44 -19.23 -10.70
CA THR A 182 -0.62 -20.16 -10.25
C THR A 182 -1.98 -19.89 -10.87
N LYS A 183 -2.28 -18.64 -11.23
CA LYS A 183 -3.57 -18.16 -11.78
C LYS A 183 -4.81 -18.58 -10.97
N ARG A 184 -4.64 -18.86 -9.68
CA ARG A 184 -5.67 -19.41 -8.77
C ARG A 184 -6.04 -18.41 -7.67
N TYR A 185 -6.68 -17.31 -8.06
CA TYR A 185 -7.07 -16.21 -7.16
C TYR A 185 -7.84 -16.66 -5.91
N ARG A 186 -8.86 -17.50 -6.06
CA ARG A 186 -9.73 -17.92 -4.94
C ARG A 186 -8.94 -18.65 -3.85
N LEU A 187 -8.12 -19.62 -4.24
CA LEU A 187 -7.31 -20.42 -3.31
C LEU A 187 -6.30 -19.54 -2.56
N MET A 188 -5.69 -18.59 -3.27
CA MET A 188 -4.70 -17.71 -2.67
C MET A 188 -5.33 -16.77 -1.65
N ILE A 189 -6.48 -16.16 -1.98
CA ILE A 189 -7.21 -15.28 -1.06
C ILE A 189 -7.66 -16.02 0.20
N TYR A 190 -8.28 -17.20 0.06
CA TYR A 190 -8.69 -17.99 1.23
C TYR A 190 -7.50 -18.45 2.08
N GLY A 191 -6.40 -18.84 1.43
CA GLY A 191 -5.17 -19.25 2.10
C GLY A 191 -4.53 -18.10 2.89
N THR A 192 -4.45 -16.91 2.31
CA THR A 192 -3.89 -15.73 3.01
C THR A 192 -4.78 -15.29 4.16
N TYR A 193 -6.10 -15.31 4.03
CA TYR A 193 -7.01 -14.99 5.14
C TYR A 193 -6.87 -15.95 6.32
N LEU A 194 -6.83 -17.27 6.04
CA LEU A 194 -6.69 -18.28 7.09
C LEU A 194 -5.32 -18.19 7.77
N SER A 195 -4.26 -17.96 7.00
CA SER A 195 -2.91 -17.77 7.53
C SER A 195 -2.78 -16.47 8.34
N ALA A 196 -3.41 -15.38 7.90
CA ALA A 196 -3.42 -14.10 8.63
C ALA A 196 -4.18 -14.24 9.96
N PHE A 197 -5.31 -14.95 9.96
CA PHE A 197 -6.05 -15.25 11.19
C PHE A 197 -5.20 -16.03 12.19
N LEU A 198 -4.52 -17.09 11.74
CA LEU A 198 -3.64 -17.88 12.61
C LEU A 198 -2.46 -17.07 13.15
N SER A 199 -1.89 -16.21 12.30
CA SER A 199 -0.81 -15.29 12.69
C SER A 199 -1.25 -14.29 13.76
N SER A 200 -2.50 -13.80 13.67
CA SER A 200 -3.07 -12.89 14.66
C SER A 200 -3.28 -13.55 16.03
N LEU A 201 -3.64 -14.84 16.05
CA LEU A 201 -3.75 -15.62 17.28
C LEU A 201 -2.39 -15.83 17.93
N LEU A 202 -1.38 -16.18 17.11
CA LEU A 202 0.00 -16.31 17.59
C LEU A 202 0.52 -14.99 18.18
N PHE A 203 0.23 -13.87 17.52
CA PHE A 203 0.59 -12.54 18.02
C PHE A 203 -0.03 -12.26 19.40
N MET A 204 -1.32 -12.58 19.62
CA MET A 204 -1.97 -12.40 20.92
C MET A 204 -1.33 -13.26 22.02
N ILE A 205 -0.99 -14.52 21.73
CA ILE A 205 -0.31 -15.41 22.69
C ILE A 205 1.06 -14.85 23.06
N VAL A 206 1.82 -14.39 22.07
CA VAL A 206 3.17 -13.85 22.27
C VAL A 206 3.15 -12.53 23.05
N LEU A 207 2.15 -11.67 22.81
CA LEU A 207 1.92 -10.47 23.61
C LEU A 207 1.68 -10.81 25.08
N TRP A 208 0.87 -11.85 25.36
CA TRP A 208 0.61 -12.30 26.73
C TRP A 208 1.87 -12.80 27.45
N LEU A 209 2.77 -13.45 26.71
CA LEU A 209 4.06 -13.93 27.21
C LEU A 209 5.13 -12.82 27.35
N LYS A 210 4.87 -11.61 26.85
CA LYS A 210 5.77 -10.44 26.89
C LYS A 210 7.19 -10.70 26.36
N LEU A 211 7.33 -11.56 25.34
CA LEU A 211 8.61 -11.88 24.71
C LEU A 211 8.88 -11.02 23.46
N PRO A 212 9.69 -9.94 23.53
CA PRO A 212 9.82 -8.95 22.45
C PRO A 212 10.35 -9.53 21.13
N ILE A 213 11.25 -10.52 21.18
CA ILE A 213 11.84 -11.14 19.98
C ILE A 213 10.77 -11.89 19.16
N PHE A 214 9.86 -12.60 19.83
CA PHE A 214 8.78 -13.33 19.17
C PHE A 214 7.69 -12.37 18.64
N ILE A 215 7.52 -11.21 19.29
CA ILE A 215 6.62 -10.15 18.82
C ILE A 215 7.07 -9.67 17.43
N TYR A 216 8.37 -9.39 17.25
CA TYR A 216 8.89 -8.95 15.96
C TYR A 216 8.68 -9.99 14.85
N GLY A 217 8.91 -11.27 15.15
CA GLY A 217 8.70 -12.36 14.19
C GLY A 217 7.25 -12.51 13.75
N THR A 218 6.30 -12.47 14.70
CA THR A 218 4.87 -12.61 14.42
C THR A 218 4.31 -11.41 13.65
N ILE A 219 4.74 -10.18 13.99
CA ILE A 219 4.37 -8.96 13.26
C ILE A 219 4.91 -8.99 11.82
N SER A 220 6.16 -9.42 11.63
CA SER A 220 6.75 -9.55 10.31
C SER A 220 5.92 -10.50 9.45
N PHE A 221 5.64 -11.70 9.95
CA PHE A 221 4.89 -12.71 9.21
C PHE A 221 3.47 -12.24 8.88
N PHE A 222 2.79 -11.62 9.84
CA PHE A 222 1.46 -11.06 9.66
C PHE A 222 1.43 -9.93 8.61
N SER A 223 2.40 -9.01 8.64
CA SER A 223 2.52 -7.92 7.67
C SER A 223 2.71 -8.41 6.25
N LEU A 224 3.57 -9.42 6.08
CA LEU A 224 3.83 -10.04 4.77
C LEU A 224 2.55 -10.59 4.14
N LEU A 225 1.68 -11.21 4.95
CA LEU A 225 0.41 -11.80 4.50
C LEU A 225 -0.61 -10.73 4.11
N ILE A 226 -0.79 -9.69 4.94
CA ILE A 226 -1.73 -8.59 4.68
C ILE A 226 -1.34 -7.85 3.40
N SER A 227 -0.06 -7.50 3.30
CA SER A 227 0.46 -6.73 2.17
C SER A 227 0.35 -7.50 0.85
N GLY A 228 0.63 -8.81 0.90
CA GLY A 228 0.44 -9.69 -0.24
C GLY A 228 -1.02 -9.78 -0.68
N GLN A 229 -1.94 -9.97 0.28
CA GLN A 229 -3.37 -10.03 0.00
C GLN A 229 -3.89 -8.76 -0.68
N GLN A 230 -3.41 -7.59 -0.26
CA GLN A 230 -3.82 -6.31 -0.86
C GLN A 230 -3.45 -6.22 -2.34
N MET A 231 -2.24 -6.65 -2.73
CA MET A 231 -1.85 -6.68 -4.15
C MET A 231 -2.70 -7.65 -4.97
N VAL A 232 -2.99 -8.82 -4.41
CA VAL A 232 -3.79 -9.88 -5.07
C VAL A 232 -5.23 -9.44 -5.32
N LEU A 233 -5.82 -8.72 -4.37
CA LEU A 233 -7.16 -8.16 -4.51
C LEU A 233 -7.19 -7.05 -5.57
N MET A 234 -6.13 -6.25 -5.69
CA MET A 234 -6.01 -5.21 -6.72
C MET A 234 -5.92 -5.81 -8.12
N ASP A 235 -5.10 -6.85 -8.30
CA ASP A 235 -5.03 -7.60 -9.57
C ASP A 235 -6.38 -8.24 -9.92
N LEU A 236 -7.09 -8.79 -8.92
CA LEU A 236 -8.43 -9.34 -9.12
C LEU A 236 -9.44 -8.27 -9.55
N ILE A 237 -9.39 -7.06 -8.99
CA ILE A 237 -10.24 -5.95 -9.44
C ILE A 237 -9.96 -5.62 -10.91
N VAL A 238 -8.69 -5.51 -11.28
CA VAL A 238 -8.29 -5.18 -12.65
C VAL A 238 -8.83 -6.23 -13.62
N GLU A 239 -8.70 -7.52 -13.28
CA GLU A 239 -9.20 -8.61 -14.10
C GLU A 239 -10.74 -8.65 -14.19
N LEU A 240 -11.44 -8.45 -13.07
CA LEU A 240 -12.91 -8.41 -13.03
C LEU A 240 -13.53 -7.21 -13.75
N THR A 241 -12.74 -6.15 -13.92
CA THR A 241 -13.19 -4.89 -14.52
C THR A 241 -12.83 -4.80 -16.00
N TYR A 242 -12.19 -5.82 -16.59
CA TYR A 242 -11.95 -5.84 -18.04
C TYR A 242 -13.28 -5.80 -18.81
N PRO A 243 -13.48 -4.90 -19.80
CA PRO A 243 -12.51 -4.05 -20.51
C PRO A 243 -12.45 -2.56 -20.09
N TYR A 244 -12.96 -2.18 -18.92
CA TYR A 244 -13.00 -0.79 -18.46
C TYR A 244 -11.60 -0.24 -18.05
N PRO A 245 -11.37 1.08 -18.13
CA PRO A 245 -10.08 1.69 -17.77
C PRO A 245 -9.72 1.46 -16.30
N GLU A 246 -8.53 0.88 -16.08
CA GLU A 246 -7.97 0.54 -14.76
C GLU A 246 -7.89 1.74 -13.80
N GLY A 247 -7.59 2.94 -14.32
CA GLY A 247 -7.54 4.17 -13.52
C GLY A 247 -8.88 4.57 -12.93
N THR A 248 -10.00 4.23 -13.58
CA THR A 248 -11.34 4.58 -13.08
C THR A 248 -11.86 3.52 -12.12
N SER A 249 -11.56 2.24 -12.34
CA SER A 249 -12.02 1.15 -11.47
C SER A 249 -11.22 1.03 -10.18
N VAL A 250 -9.89 1.09 -10.27
CA VAL A 250 -9.03 1.06 -9.08
C VAL A 250 -9.23 2.33 -8.27
N GLY A 251 -9.35 3.49 -8.94
CA GLY A 251 -9.59 4.78 -8.28
C GLY A 251 -10.99 4.92 -7.65
N LEU A 252 -11.98 4.13 -8.04
CA LEU A 252 -13.30 4.08 -7.39
C LEU A 252 -13.39 3.06 -6.26
N ALA A 253 -12.48 2.08 -6.23
CA ALA A 253 -12.43 1.06 -5.20
C ALA A 253 -11.54 1.46 -4.00
N TYR A 254 -10.69 2.48 -4.17
CA TYR A 254 -9.87 3.11 -3.14
C TYR A 254 -10.63 4.22 -2.40
#